data_AF-A0A3Q3MFU6-F1
#
_entry.id   AF-A0A3Q3MFU6-F1
#
_cell.length_a   1.000
_cell.length_b   1.000
_cell.length_c   1.000
_cell.angle_alpha   90.00
_cell.angle_beta   90.00
_cell.angle_gamma   90.00
#
_symmetry.space_group_name_H-M   'P 1'
#
loop_
_entity.id
_entity.type
_entity.pdbx_description
1 polymer ?
#
loop_
_entity_poly.entity_id
_entity_poly.type
_entity_poly.pdbx_seq_one_letter_code
_entity_poly.pdbx_strand_id
1 'polypeptide(L)'
;MLYFIILCVYYFLVVLSPVMTNNITEDIEVLVFLPQNNSYLFSYARVAPAILYAQQRLKIEGGQYSGFLFNIQFENSDCVNDAMFMLADRSCGQKPDLILGPVCEYEAAAVVRLASHWNIPVISAGALAAGFSNKKTEFSHLTRIAPSYVKMAEIFTAMFEHFTWKTALLVYEDDKEERNCYFTLEGVYHLMADYNIKTYAVSQENRLDADDILQKIYDTEVVIMCMGADKIREIMLAAHRQQFTNGSYVFFNVELFNASSYGNGTWKKGDKYDNAARQAYASLNTVTLLRTVKPEFENFSVEMKKSIEETGLDDCQDCVNIFVEGFHDAMLLYAIALHEAMRNGYNKKNGMKITSLMWNRTFEGIAGQVSMDANGDRNGDFSLMAMTNVEAGTYEVVANYFGVNGTFQLLPAFNIDSFTLRGRHKAHTEIPSKSCGLGMSALTGVSVGAVLGTAMLLAFYFFRKNFRITIERRTHSEEANTRKHYQLREDSIRTNF
;
A
#
# COMPACT_ATOMS: atom_id res chain seq x y z
N MET A 1 -30.51 -41.89 -57.65
CA MET A 1 -29.66 -40.69 -57.87
C MET A 1 -30.10 -39.48 -57.07
N LEU A 2 -31.41 -39.14 -57.03
CA LEU A 2 -31.91 -37.94 -56.34
C LEU A 2 -31.65 -37.92 -54.81
N TYR A 3 -31.75 -39.07 -54.15
CA TYR A 3 -31.58 -39.19 -52.69
C TYR A 3 -30.13 -38.96 -52.21
N PHE A 4 -29.15 -39.30 -53.06
CA PHE A 4 -27.73 -39.12 -52.75
C PHE A 4 -27.31 -37.66 -52.85
N ILE A 5 -27.93 -36.91 -53.77
CA ILE A 5 -27.71 -35.46 -53.92
C ILE A 5 -28.28 -34.69 -52.73
N ILE A 6 -29.46 -35.08 -52.24
CA ILE A 6 -30.08 -34.43 -51.06
C ILE A 6 -29.25 -34.68 -49.79
N LEU A 7 -28.73 -35.89 -49.61
CA LEU A 7 -27.85 -36.22 -48.48
C LEU A 7 -26.50 -35.49 -48.55
N CYS A 8 -25.91 -35.36 -49.75
CA CYS A 8 -24.69 -34.58 -49.94
C CYS A 8 -24.94 -33.08 -49.71
N VAL A 9 -26.08 -32.52 -50.13
CA VAL A 9 -26.42 -31.10 -49.89
C VAL A 9 -26.70 -30.85 -48.40
N TYR A 10 -27.33 -31.79 -47.69
CA TYR A 10 -27.54 -31.69 -46.25
C TYR A 10 -26.23 -31.82 -45.47
N TYR A 11 -25.34 -32.73 -45.89
CA TYR A 11 -24.00 -32.85 -45.29
C TYR A 11 -23.13 -31.63 -45.62
N PHE A 12 -23.24 -31.06 -46.83
CA PHE A 12 -22.54 -29.85 -47.22
C PHE A 12 -23.09 -28.61 -46.49
N LEU A 13 -24.40 -28.53 -46.21
CA LEU A 13 -25.02 -27.46 -45.39
C LEU A 13 -24.74 -27.61 -43.89
N VAL A 14 -24.55 -28.82 -43.37
CA VAL A 14 -24.16 -29.06 -41.97
C VAL A 14 -22.65 -28.81 -41.77
N VAL A 15 -21.81 -29.16 -42.77
CA VAL A 15 -20.36 -28.88 -42.77
C VAL A 15 -20.05 -27.42 -43.13
N LEU A 16 -20.93 -26.75 -43.87
CA LEU A 16 -20.97 -25.28 -44.06
C LEU A 16 -22.05 -24.64 -43.17
N SER A 17 -22.17 -25.09 -41.92
CA SER A 17 -22.41 -24.08 -40.90
C SER A 17 -21.21 -23.15 -41.04
N PRO A 18 -21.37 -21.88 -41.45
CA PRO A 18 -20.26 -20.97 -41.28
C PRO A 18 -19.94 -21.10 -39.79
N VAL A 19 -18.68 -21.38 -39.46
CA VAL A 19 -18.17 -20.85 -38.22
C VAL A 19 -18.30 -19.34 -38.42
N MET A 20 -19.49 -18.81 -38.18
CA MET A 20 -19.71 -17.42 -37.90
C MET A 20 -18.91 -17.24 -36.63
N THR A 21 -17.62 -16.93 -36.79
CA THR A 21 -16.96 -16.04 -35.87
C THR A 21 -17.85 -14.79 -35.90
N ASN A 22 -18.89 -14.77 -35.06
CA ASN A 22 -19.58 -13.55 -34.72
C ASN A 22 -18.47 -12.68 -34.15
N ASN A 23 -17.89 -11.81 -34.99
CA ASN A 23 -16.99 -10.79 -34.52
C ASN A 23 -17.83 -9.95 -33.58
N ILE A 24 -17.58 -10.10 -32.29
CA ILE A 24 -18.30 -9.40 -31.24
C ILE A 24 -17.93 -7.93 -31.40
N THR A 25 -18.92 -7.13 -31.79
CA THR A 25 -18.77 -5.67 -31.88
C THR A 25 -19.48 -5.03 -30.71
N GLU A 26 -18.78 -4.16 -29.98
CA GLU A 26 -19.34 -3.51 -28.80
C GLU A 26 -18.66 -2.15 -28.57
N ASP A 27 -19.48 -1.12 -28.34
CA ASP A 27 -19.03 0.21 -27.91
C ASP A 27 -18.88 0.22 -26.39
N ILE A 28 -17.77 0.71 -25.85
CA ILE A 28 -17.46 0.60 -24.41
C ILE A 28 -17.11 1.98 -23.88
N GLU A 29 -17.92 2.52 -22.99
CA GLU A 29 -17.63 3.79 -22.32
C GLU A 29 -16.66 3.57 -21.15
N VAL A 30 -15.46 4.11 -21.28
CA VAL A 30 -14.40 4.02 -20.25
C VAL A 30 -14.22 5.38 -19.60
N LEU A 31 -14.39 5.44 -18.29
CA LEU A 31 -14.10 6.63 -17.49
C LEU A 31 -12.77 6.45 -16.76
N VAL A 32 -11.85 7.38 -16.94
CA VAL A 32 -10.49 7.30 -16.38
C VAL A 32 -10.26 8.47 -15.44
N PHE A 33 -9.92 8.19 -14.18
CA PHE A 33 -9.62 9.20 -13.17
C PHE A 33 -8.11 9.26 -12.91
N LEU A 34 -7.47 10.36 -13.33
CA LEU A 34 -6.04 10.60 -13.16
C LEU A 34 -5.79 12.08 -12.79
N PRO A 35 -4.79 12.37 -11.95
CA PRO A 35 -4.47 13.75 -11.60
C PRO A 35 -3.94 14.55 -12.78
N GLN A 36 -4.37 15.80 -12.92
CA GLN A 36 -3.73 16.75 -13.84
C GLN A 36 -2.39 17.27 -13.30
N ASN A 37 -2.15 17.15 -11.99
CA ASN A 37 -0.89 17.55 -11.38
C ASN A 37 0.25 16.57 -11.74
N ASN A 38 1.23 17.05 -12.52
CA ASN A 38 2.35 16.26 -13.01
C ASN A 38 3.39 15.87 -11.94
N SER A 39 3.24 16.31 -10.68
CA SER A 39 4.03 15.80 -9.56
C SER A 39 3.73 14.33 -9.26
N TYR A 40 2.52 13.86 -9.59
CA TYR A 40 2.15 12.46 -9.45
C TYR A 40 2.77 11.60 -10.55
N LEU A 41 3.32 10.45 -10.16
CA LEU A 41 3.85 9.42 -11.06
C LEU A 41 2.79 8.83 -11.99
N PHE A 42 1.52 8.96 -11.60
CA PHE A 42 0.33 8.48 -12.29
C PHE A 42 -0.55 9.63 -12.81
N SER A 43 0.03 10.80 -13.05
CA SER A 43 -0.67 11.92 -13.68
C SER A 43 -1.19 11.58 -15.08
N TYR A 44 -2.20 12.31 -15.52
CA TYR A 44 -2.79 12.19 -16.86
C TYR A 44 -1.71 12.20 -17.95
N ALA A 45 -0.79 13.16 -17.91
CA ALA A 45 0.29 13.30 -18.90
C ALA A 45 1.18 12.06 -19.00
N ARG A 46 1.37 11.32 -17.90
CA ARG A 46 2.22 10.12 -17.85
C ARG A 46 1.47 8.84 -18.23
N VAL A 47 0.20 8.71 -17.83
CA VAL A 47 -0.55 7.45 -17.94
C VAL A 47 -1.45 7.39 -19.17
N ALA A 48 -2.01 8.51 -19.62
CA ALA A 48 -2.89 8.52 -20.79
C ALA A 48 -2.24 7.91 -22.06
N PRO A 49 -0.94 8.16 -22.36
CA PRO A 49 -0.27 7.52 -23.49
C PRO A 49 -0.30 5.98 -23.41
N ALA A 50 -0.14 5.40 -22.23
CA ALA A 50 -0.13 3.94 -22.05
C ALA A 50 -1.51 3.31 -22.30
N ILE A 51 -2.57 3.97 -21.84
CA ILE A 51 -3.97 3.54 -22.08
C ILE A 51 -4.28 3.60 -23.59
N LEU A 52 -3.88 4.68 -24.26
CA LEU A 52 -4.08 4.85 -25.70
C LEU A 52 -3.25 3.85 -26.52
N TYR A 53 -2.02 3.55 -26.08
CA TYR A 53 -1.19 2.51 -26.67
C TYR A 53 -1.86 1.13 -26.59
N ALA A 54 -2.42 0.78 -25.42
CA ALA A 54 -3.19 -0.46 -25.27
C ALA A 54 -4.43 -0.49 -26.18
N GLN A 55 -5.16 0.63 -26.28
CA GLN A 55 -6.32 0.74 -27.16
C GLN A 55 -5.94 0.50 -28.63
N GLN A 56 -4.82 1.05 -29.10
CA GLN A 56 -4.33 0.81 -30.47
C GLN A 56 -4.01 -0.66 -30.71
N ARG A 57 -3.37 -1.33 -29.73
CA ARG A 57 -3.07 -2.77 -29.82
C ARG A 57 -4.33 -3.64 -29.87
N LEU A 58 -5.36 -3.27 -29.11
CA LEU A 58 -6.63 -4.00 -29.12
C LEU A 58 -7.41 -3.83 -30.44
N LYS A 59 -7.16 -2.75 -31.19
CA LYS A 59 -7.79 -2.44 -32.47
C LYS A 59 -7.13 -3.07 -33.70
N ILE A 60 -6.06 -3.85 -33.54
CA ILE A 60 -5.35 -4.48 -34.68
C ILE A 60 -6.33 -5.30 -35.52
N GLU A 61 -6.42 -5.00 -36.81
CA GLU A 61 -7.34 -5.66 -37.75
C GLU A 61 -7.16 -7.17 -37.76
N GLY A 62 -8.27 -7.91 -37.73
CA GLY A 62 -8.26 -9.37 -37.65
C GLY A 62 -7.88 -9.92 -36.26
N GLY A 63 -7.57 -9.06 -35.29
CA GLY A 63 -7.34 -9.44 -33.90
C GLY A 63 -8.63 -9.86 -33.19
N GLN A 64 -8.51 -10.72 -32.17
CA GLN A 64 -9.64 -11.28 -31.41
C GLN A 64 -10.54 -10.21 -30.76
N TYR A 65 -9.97 -9.05 -30.41
CA TYR A 65 -10.65 -7.95 -29.72
C TYR A 65 -10.97 -6.75 -30.62
N SER A 66 -10.71 -6.88 -31.93
CA SER A 66 -10.82 -5.77 -32.90
C SER A 66 -12.23 -5.19 -33.05
N GLY A 67 -13.26 -5.91 -32.62
CA GLY A 67 -14.64 -5.41 -32.60
C GLY A 67 -14.98 -4.50 -31.41
N PHE A 68 -14.09 -4.35 -30.43
CA PHE A 68 -14.32 -3.47 -29.28
C PHE A 68 -13.91 -2.03 -29.56
N LEU A 69 -14.88 -1.12 -29.48
CA LEU A 69 -14.66 0.32 -29.61
C LEU A 69 -14.67 0.98 -28.23
N PHE A 70 -13.49 1.24 -27.67
CA PHE A 70 -13.35 1.94 -26.40
C PHE A 70 -13.49 3.46 -26.60
N ASN A 71 -14.51 4.06 -25.98
CA ASN A 71 -14.72 5.49 -25.89
C ASN A 71 -14.18 5.97 -24.54
N ILE A 72 -12.95 6.49 -24.54
CA ILE A 72 -12.20 6.80 -23.31
C ILE A 72 -12.37 8.27 -22.97
N GLN A 73 -12.90 8.55 -21.78
CA GLN A 73 -13.05 9.88 -21.19
C GLN A 73 -12.09 9.99 -20.00
N PHE A 74 -11.19 10.97 -20.05
CA PHE A 74 -10.29 11.27 -18.95
C PHE A 74 -10.85 12.42 -18.12
N GLU A 75 -10.93 12.20 -16.81
CA GLU A 75 -11.39 13.17 -15.83
C GLU A 75 -10.31 13.40 -14.77
N ASN A 76 -10.33 14.60 -14.18
CA ASN A 76 -9.41 14.94 -13.11
C ASN A 76 -9.72 14.11 -11.85
N SER A 77 -8.66 13.73 -11.14
CA SER A 77 -8.73 13.24 -9.76
C SER A 77 -7.75 14.06 -8.94
N ASP A 78 -8.20 14.70 -7.88
CA ASP A 78 -7.36 15.56 -7.05
C ASP A 78 -6.70 14.80 -5.88
N CYS A 79 -6.83 13.47 -5.86
CA CYS A 79 -6.43 12.62 -4.74
C CYS A 79 -7.18 12.91 -3.43
N VAL A 80 -8.29 13.67 -3.49
CA VAL A 80 -9.13 14.01 -2.34
C VAL A 80 -10.57 13.58 -2.57
N ASN A 81 -11.32 14.23 -3.47
CA ASN A 81 -12.75 13.97 -3.69
C ASN A 81 -13.25 14.20 -5.13
N ASP A 82 -12.50 14.84 -6.01
CA ASP A 82 -12.98 15.29 -7.34
C ASP A 82 -13.58 14.13 -8.16
N ALA A 83 -12.89 12.99 -8.22
CA ALA A 83 -13.35 11.82 -8.97
C ALA A 83 -14.67 11.26 -8.41
N MET A 84 -14.87 11.33 -7.09
CA MET A 84 -16.11 10.92 -6.47
C MET A 84 -17.27 11.84 -6.86
N PHE A 85 -17.07 13.16 -6.79
CA PHE A 85 -18.09 14.13 -7.18
C PHE A 85 -18.44 14.00 -8.67
N MET A 86 -17.44 13.90 -9.54
CA MET A 86 -17.62 13.69 -10.97
C MET A 86 -18.37 12.38 -11.29
N LEU A 87 -18.08 11.29 -10.56
CA LEU A 87 -18.84 10.05 -10.72
C LEU A 87 -20.28 10.21 -10.21
N ALA A 88 -20.50 10.87 -9.08
CA ALA A 88 -21.82 11.09 -8.49
C ALA A 88 -22.74 11.96 -9.38
N ASP A 89 -22.20 12.98 -10.04
CA ASP A 89 -22.93 13.83 -10.98
C ASP A 89 -23.46 13.06 -12.19
N ARG A 90 -22.83 11.94 -12.54
CA ARG A 90 -23.28 11.03 -13.60
C ARG A 90 -24.40 10.08 -13.17
N SER A 91 -24.90 10.19 -11.93
CA SER A 91 -25.95 9.32 -11.37
C SER A 91 -27.24 9.26 -12.20
N CYS A 92 -27.67 10.40 -12.75
CA CYS A 92 -28.86 10.53 -13.58
C CYS A 92 -28.60 10.40 -15.09
N GLY A 93 -27.33 10.32 -15.49
CA GLY A 93 -26.89 10.25 -16.89
C GLY A 93 -26.43 8.86 -17.33
N GLN A 94 -25.72 8.84 -18.46
CA GLN A 94 -25.06 7.63 -18.97
C GLN A 94 -23.90 7.25 -18.03
N LYS A 95 -24.01 6.08 -17.39
CA LYS A 95 -22.96 5.50 -16.56
C LYS A 95 -21.92 4.79 -17.44
N PRO A 96 -20.63 4.84 -17.08
CA PRO A 96 -19.58 4.13 -17.81
C PRO A 96 -19.77 2.62 -17.73
N ASP A 97 -19.14 1.91 -18.66
CA ASP A 97 -19.04 0.44 -18.68
C ASP A 97 -17.81 -0.04 -17.89
N LEU A 98 -16.77 0.79 -17.80
CA LEU A 98 -15.53 0.53 -17.08
C LEU A 98 -15.03 1.82 -16.43
N ILE A 99 -14.53 1.71 -15.20
CA ILE A 99 -13.76 2.77 -14.56
C ILE A 99 -12.29 2.32 -14.43
N LEU A 100 -11.37 3.18 -14.86
CA LEU A 100 -9.94 3.05 -14.60
C LEU A 100 -9.49 4.08 -13.55
N GLY A 101 -8.86 3.62 -12.49
CA GLY A 101 -8.51 4.45 -11.33
C GLY A 101 -9.72 4.69 -10.40
N PRO A 102 -9.66 5.67 -9.48
CA PRO A 102 -8.50 6.49 -9.11
C PRO A 102 -7.34 5.68 -8.55
N VAL A 103 -6.19 6.32 -8.40
CA VAL A 103 -4.98 5.69 -7.83
C VAL A 103 -4.88 5.93 -6.31
N CYS A 104 -5.11 7.17 -5.87
CA CYS A 104 -4.99 7.57 -4.47
C CYS A 104 -6.01 6.87 -3.57
N GLU A 105 -5.55 6.42 -2.40
CA GLU A 105 -6.29 5.48 -1.53
C GLU A 105 -7.64 6.04 -1.06
N TYR A 106 -7.67 7.29 -0.58
CA TYR A 106 -8.88 7.90 -0.03
C TYR A 106 -9.97 8.11 -1.09
N GLU A 107 -9.58 8.64 -2.24
CA GLU A 107 -10.50 8.90 -3.36
C GLU A 107 -10.97 7.60 -4.02
N ALA A 108 -10.06 6.63 -4.22
CA ALA A 108 -10.40 5.32 -4.74
C ALA A 108 -11.41 4.60 -3.85
N ALA A 109 -11.31 4.72 -2.53
CA ALA A 109 -12.25 4.11 -1.60
C ALA A 109 -13.68 4.63 -1.83
N ALA A 110 -13.86 5.91 -2.10
CA ALA A 110 -15.17 6.50 -2.36
C ALA A 110 -15.71 6.09 -3.75
N VAL A 111 -14.88 6.15 -4.79
CA VAL A 111 -15.26 5.79 -6.16
C VAL A 111 -15.64 4.30 -6.26
N VAL A 112 -14.85 3.40 -5.70
CA VAL A 112 -15.08 1.95 -5.78
C VAL A 112 -16.37 1.55 -5.06
N ARG A 113 -16.69 2.19 -3.92
CA ARG A 113 -17.96 1.96 -3.21
C ARG A 113 -19.16 2.27 -4.10
N LEU A 114 -19.12 3.42 -4.77
CA LEU A 114 -20.20 3.85 -5.65
C LEU A 114 -20.29 2.98 -6.91
N ALA A 115 -19.14 2.65 -7.52
CA ALA A 115 -19.08 1.76 -8.67
C ALA A 115 -19.61 0.35 -8.35
N SER A 116 -19.27 -0.18 -7.17
CA SER A 116 -19.78 -1.48 -6.71
C SER A 116 -21.30 -1.46 -6.53
N HIS A 117 -21.84 -0.35 -5.98
CA HIS A 117 -23.29 -0.15 -5.89
C HIS A 117 -23.96 -0.07 -7.27
N TRP A 118 -23.31 0.54 -8.26
CA TRP A 118 -23.82 0.66 -9.63
C TRP A 118 -23.51 -0.53 -10.54
N ASN A 119 -22.87 -1.58 -9.99
CA ASN A 119 -22.44 -2.75 -10.73
C ASN A 119 -21.50 -2.41 -11.92
N ILE A 120 -20.53 -1.51 -11.68
CA ILE A 120 -19.53 -1.08 -12.66
C ILE A 120 -18.17 -1.66 -12.26
N PRO A 121 -17.46 -2.38 -13.15
CA PRO A 121 -16.13 -2.87 -12.87
C PRO A 121 -15.14 -1.71 -12.75
N VAL A 122 -14.26 -1.78 -11.75
CA VAL A 122 -13.17 -0.84 -11.52
C VAL A 122 -11.84 -1.57 -11.62
N ILE A 123 -10.92 -1.08 -12.44
CA ILE A 123 -9.54 -1.55 -12.47
C ILE A 123 -8.62 -0.41 -12.08
N SER A 124 -7.80 -0.60 -11.07
CA SER A 124 -6.85 0.44 -10.63
C SER A 124 -5.44 -0.12 -10.50
N ALA A 125 -4.46 0.66 -10.96
CA ALA A 125 -3.04 0.45 -10.63
C ALA A 125 -2.65 1.10 -9.29
N GLY A 126 -3.61 1.73 -8.58
CA GLY A 126 -3.51 2.16 -7.19
C GLY A 126 -4.44 1.36 -6.28
N ALA A 127 -5.07 2.04 -5.31
CA ALA A 127 -5.88 1.39 -4.27
C ALA A 127 -5.12 0.26 -3.54
N LEU A 128 -3.85 0.50 -3.23
CA LEU A 128 -2.87 -0.51 -2.81
C LEU A 128 -2.95 -0.78 -1.30
N ALA A 129 -3.66 0.04 -0.53
CA ALA A 129 -3.83 -0.13 0.90
C ALA A 129 -4.47 -1.48 1.27
N ALA A 130 -4.15 -1.97 2.48
CA ALA A 130 -4.62 -3.26 2.96
C ALA A 130 -6.16 -3.35 3.06
N GLY A 131 -6.82 -2.21 3.33
CA GLY A 131 -8.28 -2.11 3.44
C GLY A 131 -9.05 -2.56 2.20
N PHE A 132 -8.47 -2.39 1.00
CA PHE A 132 -9.08 -2.79 -0.27
C PHE A 132 -9.15 -4.30 -0.48
N SER A 133 -8.46 -5.09 0.35
CA SER A 133 -8.45 -6.55 0.25
C SER A 133 -9.80 -7.18 0.60
N ASN A 134 -10.69 -6.48 1.34
CA ASN A 134 -12.02 -7.00 1.66
C ASN A 134 -13.03 -6.73 0.52
N LYS A 135 -13.06 -7.62 -0.47
CA LYS A 135 -13.95 -7.52 -1.63
C LYS A 135 -15.29 -8.25 -1.49
N LYS A 136 -15.65 -8.67 -0.28
CA LYS A 136 -16.94 -9.34 -0.03
C LYS A 136 -18.12 -8.35 0.06
N THR A 137 -17.82 -7.06 0.22
CA THR A 137 -18.82 -6.02 0.47
C THR A 137 -18.58 -4.82 -0.43
N GLU A 138 -17.95 -3.77 0.08
CA GLU A 138 -17.94 -2.44 -0.52
C GLU A 138 -16.93 -2.26 -1.67
N PHE A 139 -16.01 -3.21 -1.83
CA PHE A 139 -14.99 -3.24 -2.88
C PHE A 139 -15.15 -4.43 -3.85
N SER A 140 -16.37 -4.98 -3.97
CA SER A 140 -16.64 -6.19 -4.76
C SER A 140 -16.31 -6.08 -6.25
N HIS A 141 -16.30 -4.86 -6.80
CA HIS A 141 -16.06 -4.61 -8.22
C HIS A 141 -14.64 -4.13 -8.52
N LEU A 142 -13.75 -4.13 -7.53
CA LEU A 142 -12.36 -3.69 -7.68
C LEU A 142 -11.43 -4.83 -8.12
N THR A 143 -10.67 -4.57 -9.17
CA THR A 143 -9.50 -5.36 -9.56
C THR A 143 -8.24 -4.49 -9.45
N ARG A 144 -7.23 -4.94 -8.69
CA ARG A 144 -5.97 -4.21 -8.50
C ARG A 144 -4.92 -4.76 -9.44
N ILE A 145 -4.65 -4.03 -10.53
CA ILE A 145 -3.75 -4.46 -11.62
C ILE A 145 -2.27 -4.23 -11.31
N ALA A 146 -1.97 -3.53 -10.24
CA ALA A 146 -0.62 -3.43 -9.67
C ALA A 146 -0.56 -4.20 -8.33
N PRO A 147 0.62 -4.72 -7.94
CA PRO A 147 0.76 -5.40 -6.65
C PRO A 147 0.45 -4.46 -5.48
N SER A 148 -0.42 -4.90 -4.57
CA SER A 148 -0.76 -4.14 -3.36
C SER A 148 0.41 -4.06 -2.37
N TYR A 149 0.31 -3.18 -1.37
CA TYR A 149 1.32 -3.12 -0.31
C TYR A 149 1.40 -4.41 0.52
N VAL A 150 0.29 -5.16 0.63
CA VAL A 150 0.29 -6.48 1.27
C VAL A 150 1.09 -7.49 0.44
N LYS A 151 0.98 -7.46 -0.90
CA LYS A 151 1.79 -8.31 -1.78
C LYS A 151 3.28 -7.98 -1.66
N MET A 152 3.61 -6.70 -1.56
CA MET A 152 4.99 -6.27 -1.29
C MET A 152 5.48 -6.80 0.06
N ALA A 153 4.66 -6.77 1.10
CA ALA A 153 5.04 -7.30 2.41
C ALA A 153 5.40 -8.80 2.40
N GLU A 154 4.90 -9.60 1.44
CA GLU A 154 5.16 -11.04 1.37
C GLU A 154 6.65 -11.37 1.21
N ILE A 155 7.44 -10.51 0.54
CA ILE A 155 8.91 -10.70 0.46
C ILE A 155 9.56 -10.55 1.84
N PHE A 156 9.10 -9.61 2.67
CA PHE A 156 9.65 -9.43 4.01
C PHE A 156 9.33 -10.63 4.90
N THR A 157 8.10 -11.16 4.84
CA THR A 157 7.76 -12.41 5.53
C THR A 157 8.68 -13.55 5.08
N ALA A 158 8.85 -13.75 3.77
CA ALA A 158 9.73 -14.79 3.24
C ALA A 158 11.20 -14.63 3.70
N MET A 159 11.71 -13.40 3.73
CA MET A 159 13.06 -13.12 4.24
C MET A 159 13.18 -13.38 5.75
N PHE A 160 12.19 -12.97 6.55
CA PHE A 160 12.20 -13.19 7.99
C PHE A 160 12.13 -14.67 8.35
N GLU A 161 11.38 -15.47 7.58
CA GLU A 161 11.37 -16.93 7.69
C GLU A 161 12.73 -17.52 7.30
N HIS A 162 13.27 -17.10 6.16
CA HIS A 162 14.53 -17.64 5.62
C HIS A 162 15.75 -17.33 6.52
N PHE A 163 15.88 -16.10 7.01
CA PHE A 163 17.00 -15.67 7.85
C PHE A 163 16.71 -15.77 9.35
N THR A 164 15.53 -16.27 9.72
CA THR A 164 15.10 -16.51 11.11
C THR A 164 15.07 -15.26 12.00
N TRP A 165 14.96 -14.07 11.42
CA TRP A 165 14.81 -12.81 12.16
C TRP A 165 13.52 -12.79 12.98
N LYS A 166 13.51 -12.03 14.08
CA LYS A 166 12.40 -11.98 15.05
C LYS A 166 11.90 -10.57 15.34
N THR A 167 12.73 -9.55 15.12
CA THR A 167 12.44 -8.18 15.52
C THR A 167 12.70 -7.19 14.39
N ALA A 168 11.81 -6.21 14.21
CA ALA A 168 11.98 -5.17 13.20
C ALA A 168 11.59 -3.78 13.73
N LEU A 169 12.21 -2.74 13.18
CA LEU A 169 11.75 -1.36 13.24
C LEU A 169 11.26 -0.91 11.86
N LEU A 170 10.00 -0.51 11.77
CA LEU A 170 9.42 0.11 10.58
C LEU A 170 9.54 1.63 10.71
N VAL A 171 10.30 2.26 9.83
CA VAL A 171 10.48 3.73 9.79
C VAL A 171 9.87 4.26 8.50
N TYR A 172 8.80 5.05 8.60
CA TYR A 172 8.12 5.56 7.41
C TYR A 172 7.88 7.06 7.48
N GLU A 173 7.92 7.71 6.32
CA GLU A 173 7.40 9.05 6.16
C GLU A 173 5.86 9.04 6.11
N ASP A 174 5.25 9.96 6.83
CA ASP A 174 3.79 10.15 6.88
C ASP A 174 3.45 11.62 6.62
N ASP A 175 3.15 11.91 5.36
CA ASP A 175 2.76 13.23 4.83
C ASP A 175 1.35 13.67 5.29
N LYS A 176 0.56 12.78 5.88
CA LYS A 176 -0.86 13.00 6.25
C LYS A 176 -1.79 13.35 5.08
N GLU A 177 -1.30 13.22 3.85
CA GLU A 177 -2.02 13.47 2.61
C GLU A 177 -2.22 12.13 1.88
N GLU A 178 -1.35 11.74 0.93
CA GLU A 178 -1.46 10.45 0.24
C GLU A 178 -1.00 9.26 1.08
N ARG A 179 -0.06 9.48 2.00
CA ARG A 179 0.41 8.53 3.00
C ARG A 179 0.97 7.24 2.40
N ASN A 180 1.62 7.34 1.24
CA ASN A 180 2.14 6.19 0.47
C ASN A 180 3.03 5.27 1.32
N CYS A 181 4.00 5.84 2.03
CA CYS A 181 4.92 5.07 2.86
C CYS A 181 4.30 4.54 4.16
N TYR A 182 3.32 5.26 4.73
CA TYR A 182 2.50 4.75 5.82
C TYR A 182 1.75 3.48 5.37
N PHE A 183 1.03 3.51 4.24
CA PHE A 183 0.28 2.35 3.76
C PHE A 183 1.19 1.20 3.32
N THR A 184 2.38 1.52 2.81
CA THR A 184 3.42 0.53 2.48
C THR A 184 3.82 -0.27 3.72
N LEU A 185 4.21 0.42 4.81
CA LEU A 185 4.65 -0.27 6.03
C LEU A 185 3.48 -0.75 6.89
N GLU A 186 2.26 -0.25 6.69
CA GLU A 186 1.02 -0.84 7.22
C GLU A 186 0.81 -2.26 6.66
N GLY A 187 1.06 -2.48 5.37
CA GLY A 187 1.03 -3.81 4.75
C GLY A 187 2.01 -4.79 5.43
N VAL A 188 3.24 -4.32 5.70
CA VAL A 188 4.27 -5.09 6.42
C VAL A 188 3.83 -5.39 7.85
N TYR A 189 3.35 -4.37 8.57
CA TYR A 189 2.89 -4.50 9.94
C TYR A 189 1.76 -5.54 10.08
N HIS A 190 0.78 -5.54 9.18
CA HIS A 190 -0.32 -6.49 9.22
C HIS A 190 0.10 -7.93 8.90
N LEU A 191 0.98 -8.12 7.90
CA LEU A 191 1.40 -9.46 7.51
C LEU A 191 2.37 -10.08 8.51
N MET A 192 3.13 -9.25 9.23
CA MET A 192 4.15 -9.68 10.19
C MET A 192 3.66 -9.60 11.65
N ALA A 193 2.37 -9.79 11.90
CA ALA A 193 1.77 -9.70 13.23
C ALA A 193 2.36 -10.68 14.27
N ASP A 194 2.94 -11.79 13.81
CA ASP A 194 3.60 -12.79 14.68
C ASP A 194 5.04 -12.40 15.09
N TYR A 195 5.57 -11.31 14.55
CA TYR A 195 6.91 -10.79 14.85
C TYR A 195 6.85 -9.59 15.81
N ASN A 196 7.96 -9.29 16.48
CA ASN A 196 8.05 -8.12 17.34
C ASN A 196 8.41 -6.88 16.50
N ILE A 197 7.37 -6.16 16.08
CA ILE A 197 7.47 -5.00 15.18
C ILE A 197 7.28 -3.71 15.96
N LYS A 198 8.29 -2.84 15.93
CA LYS A 198 8.20 -1.44 16.37
C LYS A 198 7.92 -0.55 15.15
N THR A 199 7.23 0.57 15.36
CA THR A 199 6.97 1.56 14.30
C THR A 199 7.44 2.94 14.71
N TYR A 200 7.91 3.72 13.74
CA TYR A 200 8.30 5.11 13.93
C TYR A 200 7.91 5.93 12.70
N ALA A 201 7.02 6.91 12.90
CA ALA A 201 6.56 7.81 11.84
C ALA A 201 7.43 9.07 11.81
N VAL A 202 7.97 9.38 10.64
CA VAL A 202 8.70 10.60 10.32
C VAL A 202 7.72 11.60 9.73
N SER A 203 7.56 12.77 10.36
CA SER A 203 6.78 13.86 9.78
C SER A 203 7.51 14.45 8.57
N GLN A 204 6.76 14.79 7.52
CA GLN A 204 7.31 15.45 6.34
C GLN A 204 7.79 16.88 6.63
N GLU A 205 7.05 17.61 7.47
CA GLU A 205 7.26 19.03 7.77
C GLU A 205 8.46 19.30 8.69
N ASN A 206 8.79 18.33 9.54
CA ASN A 206 9.86 18.47 10.52
C ASN A 206 11.21 18.08 9.91
N ARG A 207 12.27 18.73 10.38
CA ARG A 207 13.64 18.26 10.11
C ARG A 207 13.78 16.83 10.62
N LEU A 208 14.45 16.01 9.81
CA LEU A 208 14.72 14.63 10.17
C LEU A 208 15.63 14.58 11.39
N ASP A 209 15.12 14.02 12.49
CA ASP A 209 15.93 13.70 13.66
C ASP A 209 16.45 12.27 13.52
N ALA A 210 17.57 12.13 12.81
CA ALA A 210 18.19 10.83 12.61
C ALA A 210 18.65 10.21 13.94
N ASP A 211 19.03 11.02 14.93
CA ASP A 211 19.53 10.51 16.21
C ASP A 211 18.40 9.86 17.04
N ASP A 212 17.19 10.43 17.06
CA ASP A 212 16.04 9.77 17.70
C ASP A 212 15.66 8.46 17.00
N ILE A 213 15.72 8.41 15.66
CA ILE A 213 15.48 7.17 14.90
C ILE A 213 16.49 6.09 15.31
N LEU A 214 17.78 6.43 15.32
CA LEU A 214 18.85 5.49 15.70
C LEU A 214 18.69 4.97 17.14
N GLN A 215 18.17 5.80 18.06
CA GLN A 215 17.86 5.34 19.42
C GLN A 215 16.74 4.28 19.46
N LYS A 216 15.80 4.28 18.49
CA LYS A 216 14.75 3.24 18.43
C LYS A 216 15.24 1.93 17.83
N ILE A 217 16.35 1.94 17.10
CA ILE A 217 16.95 0.75 16.47
C ILE A 217 17.50 -0.21 17.54
N TYR A 218 17.90 0.30 18.71
CA TYR A 218 18.32 -0.55 19.81
C TYR A 218 17.25 -1.63 20.11
N ASP A 219 17.72 -2.87 20.26
CA ASP A 219 16.92 -4.10 20.43
C ASP A 219 16.12 -4.57 19.19
N THR A 220 16.47 -4.10 17.99
CA THR A 220 15.94 -4.64 16.72
C THR A 220 17.03 -5.30 15.88
N GLU A 221 16.63 -6.18 14.96
CA GLU A 221 17.55 -6.87 14.04
C GLU A 221 17.52 -6.24 12.66
N VAL A 222 16.32 -5.89 12.24
CA VAL A 222 16.03 -5.39 10.90
C VAL A 222 15.39 -4.01 10.99
N VAL A 223 15.81 -3.10 10.13
CA VAL A 223 15.21 -1.77 9.99
C VAL A 223 14.66 -1.67 8.57
N ILE A 224 13.35 -1.49 8.43
CA ILE A 224 12.67 -1.36 7.13
C ILE A 224 12.20 0.09 6.99
N MET A 225 12.68 0.76 5.95
CA MET A 225 12.45 2.18 5.72
C MET A 225 11.61 2.43 4.47
N CYS A 226 10.70 3.40 4.54
CA CYS A 226 10.03 3.96 3.36
C CYS A 226 9.91 5.47 3.51
N MET A 227 10.59 6.21 2.64
CA MET A 227 10.56 7.68 2.57
C MET A 227 11.30 8.14 1.30
N GLY A 228 11.36 9.45 1.05
CA GLY A 228 12.20 9.98 -0.02
C GLY A 228 13.68 9.56 0.09
N ALA A 229 14.33 9.30 -1.05
CA ALA A 229 15.72 8.85 -1.18
C ALA A 229 16.71 9.70 -0.39
N ASP A 230 16.44 11.00 -0.29
CA ASP A 230 17.24 11.98 0.41
C ASP A 230 17.27 11.74 1.92
N LYS A 231 16.11 11.45 2.52
CA LYS A 231 15.99 11.13 3.94
C LYS A 231 16.60 9.77 4.26
N ILE A 232 16.46 8.78 3.36
CA ILE A 232 17.15 7.48 3.47
C ILE A 232 18.66 7.70 3.53
N ARG A 233 19.21 8.50 2.61
CA ARG A 233 20.65 8.82 2.59
C ARG A 233 21.10 9.45 3.91
N GLU A 234 20.32 10.41 4.42
CA GLU A 234 20.63 11.10 5.66
C GLU A 234 20.68 10.14 6.87
N ILE A 235 19.69 9.25 7.00
CA ILE A 235 19.66 8.21 8.03
C ILE A 235 20.87 7.27 7.90
N MET A 236 21.17 6.78 6.70
CA MET A 236 22.30 5.87 6.49
C MET A 236 23.64 6.54 6.80
N LEU A 237 23.81 7.82 6.47
CA LEU A 237 25.00 8.59 6.84
C LEU A 237 25.12 8.79 8.36
N ALA A 238 24.01 8.95 9.07
CA ALA A 238 24.00 9.03 10.53
C ALA A 238 24.31 7.66 11.16
N ALA A 239 23.65 6.59 10.68
CA ALA A 239 23.88 5.21 11.09
C ALA A 239 25.35 4.81 10.94
N HIS A 240 25.97 5.18 9.82
CA HIS A 240 27.38 4.89 9.56
C HIS A 240 28.31 5.62 10.53
N ARG A 241 28.05 6.92 10.77
CA ARG A 241 28.81 7.72 11.75
C ARG A 241 28.73 7.13 13.17
N GLN A 242 27.61 6.52 13.53
CA GLN A 242 27.39 5.89 14.83
C GLN A 242 27.67 4.37 14.84
N GLN A 243 28.29 3.83 13.79
CA GLN A 243 28.69 2.41 13.67
C GLN A 243 27.55 1.39 13.65
N PHE A 244 26.33 1.79 13.27
CA PHE A 244 25.21 0.86 13.07
C PHE A 244 25.35 0.03 11.79
N THR A 245 26.21 0.44 10.84
CA THR A 245 26.43 -0.23 9.56
C THR A 245 27.53 -1.31 9.63
N ASN A 246 27.84 -1.84 10.81
CA ASN A 246 28.93 -2.82 11.04
C ASN A 246 28.50 -4.29 10.92
N GLY A 247 27.22 -4.55 10.58
CA GLY A 247 26.60 -5.87 10.51
C GLY A 247 25.84 -6.30 11.77
N SER A 248 25.70 -5.43 12.79
CA SER A 248 24.82 -5.68 13.94
C SER A 248 23.33 -5.47 13.63
N TYR A 249 23.01 -4.81 12.52
CA TYR A 249 21.66 -4.53 12.04
C TYR A 249 21.61 -4.70 10.51
N VAL A 250 20.46 -5.09 9.99
CA VAL A 250 20.21 -5.17 8.53
C VAL A 250 19.24 -4.05 8.15
N PHE A 251 19.63 -3.20 7.20
CA PHE A 251 18.80 -2.10 6.73
C PHE A 251 18.15 -2.45 5.40
N PHE A 252 16.88 -2.09 5.27
CA PHE A 252 16.12 -2.13 4.03
C PHE A 252 15.51 -0.77 3.75
N ASN A 253 15.46 -0.37 2.48
CA ASN A 253 14.49 0.59 2.00
C ASN A 253 13.57 -0.04 0.95
N VAL A 254 12.36 0.51 0.82
CA VAL A 254 11.41 0.11 -0.23
C VAL A 254 11.44 1.17 -1.34
N GLU A 255 11.89 0.78 -2.54
CA GLU A 255 11.73 1.59 -3.75
C GLU A 255 10.30 1.44 -4.25
N LEU A 256 9.42 2.36 -3.84
CA LEU A 256 8.03 2.33 -4.28
C LEU A 256 7.91 2.63 -5.77
N PHE A 257 6.99 1.90 -6.41
CA PHE A 257 6.49 2.19 -7.75
C PHE A 257 7.55 2.13 -8.87
N ASN A 258 8.71 1.52 -8.63
CA ASN A 258 9.88 1.62 -9.53
C ASN A 258 10.32 3.07 -9.77
N ALA A 259 10.20 3.92 -8.75
CA ALA A 259 10.57 5.32 -8.80
C ALA A 259 11.82 5.59 -7.96
N SER A 260 12.83 6.17 -8.62
CA SER A 260 14.12 6.52 -8.03
C SER A 260 14.00 7.50 -6.86
N SER A 261 12.91 8.28 -6.79
CA SER A 261 12.58 9.19 -5.68
C SER A 261 12.44 8.50 -4.32
N TYR A 262 12.14 7.20 -4.28
CA TYR A 262 12.09 6.38 -3.05
C TYR A 262 13.40 5.62 -2.75
N GLY A 263 14.42 5.81 -3.59
CA GLY A 263 15.76 5.27 -3.41
C GLY A 263 15.96 3.91 -4.10
N ASN A 264 16.54 3.92 -5.29
CA ASN A 264 16.87 2.72 -6.07
C ASN A 264 18.29 2.17 -5.81
N GLY A 265 18.84 2.44 -4.62
CA GLY A 265 20.23 2.10 -4.27
C GLY A 265 21.29 3.13 -4.73
N THR A 266 20.89 4.21 -5.42
CA THR A 266 21.83 5.29 -5.80
C THR A 266 22.36 6.02 -4.56
N TRP A 267 23.61 5.76 -4.23
CA TRP A 267 24.33 6.39 -3.11
C TRP A 267 25.14 7.61 -3.53
N LYS A 268 25.24 7.98 -4.81
CA LYS A 268 26.11 9.07 -5.25
C LYS A 268 25.29 10.32 -5.53
N LYS A 269 25.66 11.45 -4.93
CA LYS A 269 25.04 12.76 -5.17
C LYS A 269 25.99 13.81 -5.74
N GLY A 270 27.28 13.51 -5.83
CA GLY A 270 28.30 14.49 -6.19
C GLY A 270 28.64 15.44 -5.03
N ASP A 271 28.36 15.03 -3.79
CA ASP A 271 28.63 15.80 -2.58
C ASP A 271 29.89 15.29 -1.85
N LYS A 272 30.33 16.02 -0.82
CA LYS A 272 31.51 15.65 0.00
C LYS A 272 31.30 14.37 0.84
N TYR A 273 30.08 13.86 0.94
CA TYR A 273 29.72 12.70 1.74
C TYR A 273 29.63 11.40 0.92
N ASP A 274 29.82 11.45 -0.40
CA ASP A 274 29.71 10.30 -1.31
C ASP A 274 30.53 9.08 -0.86
N ASN A 275 31.76 9.27 -0.39
CA ASN A 275 32.58 8.15 0.10
C ASN A 275 31.98 7.48 1.36
N ALA A 276 31.47 8.28 2.30
CA ALA A 276 30.81 7.78 3.49
C ALA A 276 29.46 7.14 3.16
N ALA A 277 28.72 7.71 2.20
CA ALA A 277 27.47 7.14 1.72
C ALA A 277 27.69 5.80 1.05
N ARG A 278 28.71 5.66 0.20
CA ARG A 278 29.08 4.37 -0.42
C ARG A 278 29.32 3.29 0.64
N GLN A 279 30.07 3.62 1.69
CA GLN A 279 30.32 2.69 2.80
C GLN A 279 29.06 2.39 3.61
N ALA A 280 28.20 3.39 3.85
CA ALA A 280 26.94 3.19 4.55
C ALA A 280 25.98 2.28 3.77
N TYR A 281 25.84 2.52 2.46
CA TYR A 281 24.94 1.80 1.56
C TYR A 281 25.36 0.35 1.32
N ALA A 282 26.59 -0.04 1.69
CA ALA A 282 27.00 -1.45 1.75
C ALA A 282 26.18 -2.28 2.77
N SER A 283 25.52 -1.61 3.73
CA SER A 283 24.63 -2.24 4.71
C SER A 283 23.13 -2.02 4.43
N LEU A 284 22.82 -1.19 3.43
CA LEU A 284 21.45 -0.97 2.96
C LEU A 284 21.14 -2.03 1.89
N ASN A 285 19.91 -2.50 1.88
CA ASN A 285 19.37 -3.32 0.82
C ASN A 285 18.08 -2.68 0.32
N THR A 286 17.79 -2.77 -0.97
CA THR A 286 16.62 -2.13 -1.56
C THR A 286 15.66 -3.19 -2.07
N VAL A 287 14.43 -3.19 -1.57
CA VAL A 287 13.32 -3.99 -2.13
C VAL A 287 12.65 -3.17 -3.23
N THR A 288 12.56 -3.73 -4.42
CA THR A 288 11.98 -3.09 -5.61
C THR A 288 11.13 -4.10 -6.39
N LEU A 289 10.32 -3.66 -7.33
CA LEU A 289 9.55 -4.58 -8.17
C LEU A 289 10.46 -5.25 -9.18
N LEU A 290 10.20 -6.52 -9.43
CA LEU A 290 10.94 -7.28 -10.43
C LEU A 290 10.61 -6.71 -11.81
N ARG A 291 11.63 -6.17 -12.48
CA ARG A 291 11.51 -5.67 -13.85
C ARG A 291 11.83 -6.80 -14.82
N THR A 292 10.92 -7.13 -15.72
CA THR A 292 11.26 -7.99 -16.86
C THR A 292 11.60 -7.14 -18.08
N VAL A 293 12.62 -7.56 -18.82
CA VAL A 293 13.05 -6.86 -20.04
C VAL A 293 12.68 -7.75 -21.23
N LYS A 294 11.70 -7.29 -22.01
CA LYS A 294 11.27 -7.90 -23.26
C LYS A 294 11.39 -6.89 -24.40
N PRO A 295 11.64 -7.30 -25.64
CA PRO A 295 11.72 -6.37 -26.78
C PRO A 295 10.47 -5.50 -26.94
N GLU A 296 9.28 -6.05 -26.67
CA GLU A 296 8.03 -5.30 -26.72
C GLU A 296 7.98 -4.19 -25.67
N PHE A 297 8.52 -4.46 -24.47
CA PHE A 297 8.61 -3.50 -23.38
C PHE A 297 9.58 -2.35 -23.70
N GLU A 298 10.66 -2.62 -24.42
CA GLU A 298 11.59 -1.58 -24.88
C GLU A 298 10.91 -0.61 -25.85
N ASN A 299 10.19 -1.13 -26.85
CA ASN A 299 9.43 -0.30 -27.79
C ASN A 299 8.37 0.54 -27.08
N PHE A 300 7.64 -0.07 -26.13
CA PHE A 300 6.69 0.65 -25.30
C PHE A 300 7.37 1.77 -24.50
N SER A 301 8.51 1.49 -23.89
CA SER A 301 9.24 2.48 -23.09
C SER A 301 9.72 3.67 -23.92
N VAL A 302 10.18 3.42 -25.14
CA VAL A 302 10.54 4.49 -26.09
C VAL A 302 9.33 5.35 -26.46
N GLU A 303 8.19 4.74 -26.74
CA GLU A 303 6.96 5.47 -27.11
C GLU A 303 6.40 6.28 -25.92
N MET A 304 6.44 5.72 -24.71
CA MET A 304 6.01 6.43 -23.49
C MET A 304 6.90 7.64 -23.23
N LYS A 305 8.23 7.47 -23.34
CA LYS A 305 9.18 8.57 -23.18
C LYS A 305 8.91 9.69 -24.19
N LYS A 306 8.78 9.35 -25.47
CA LYS A 306 8.46 10.30 -26.53
C LYS A 306 7.15 11.05 -26.26
N SER A 307 6.10 10.32 -25.87
CA SER A 307 4.79 10.91 -25.57
C SER A 307 4.85 11.90 -24.41
N ILE A 308 5.64 11.59 -23.37
CA ILE A 308 5.82 12.46 -22.19
C ILE A 308 6.64 13.71 -22.57
N GLU A 309 7.71 13.56 -23.35
CA GLU A 309 8.51 14.68 -23.86
C GLU A 309 7.65 15.66 -24.69
N GLU A 310 6.72 15.15 -25.51
CA GLU A 310 5.78 15.99 -26.28
C GLU A 310 4.84 16.83 -25.39
N THR A 311 4.67 16.49 -24.11
CA THR A 311 3.90 17.29 -23.13
C THR A 311 4.72 18.41 -22.47
N GLY A 312 6.02 18.52 -22.77
CA GLY A 312 6.94 19.47 -22.14
C GLY A 312 7.48 19.01 -20.78
N LEU A 313 7.36 17.72 -20.47
CA LEU A 313 7.96 17.09 -19.29
C LEU A 313 9.30 16.45 -19.68
N ASP A 314 10.34 17.29 -19.80
CA ASP A 314 11.66 16.87 -20.31
C ASP A 314 12.48 16.00 -19.32
N ASP A 315 12.19 16.07 -18.02
CA ASP A 315 12.92 15.33 -16.98
C ASP A 315 12.11 14.12 -16.51
N CYS A 316 12.25 13.02 -17.26
CA CYS A 316 11.48 11.82 -17.05
C CYS A 316 12.45 10.64 -16.80
N GLN A 317 13.08 10.65 -15.62
CA GLN A 317 14.01 9.61 -15.18
C GLN A 317 13.31 8.26 -14.95
N ASP A 318 12.02 8.30 -14.56
CA ASP A 318 11.16 7.14 -14.29
C ASP A 318 9.88 7.18 -15.17
N CYS A 319 10.07 7.34 -16.50
CA CYS A 319 8.95 7.43 -17.45
C CYS A 319 8.02 6.24 -17.45
N VAL A 320 8.59 5.05 -17.23
CA VAL A 320 7.81 3.82 -17.13
C VAL A 320 7.92 3.35 -15.70
N ASN A 321 6.86 3.66 -14.96
CA ASN A 321 6.63 3.18 -13.61
C ASN A 321 5.45 2.19 -13.61
N ILE A 322 5.12 1.66 -12.44
CA ILE A 322 4.11 0.60 -12.31
C ILE A 322 2.72 1.02 -12.75
N PHE A 323 2.40 2.32 -12.68
CA PHE A 323 1.08 2.83 -13.02
C PHE A 323 0.92 2.90 -14.53
N VAL A 324 1.97 3.32 -15.24
CA VAL A 324 2.04 3.35 -16.70
C VAL A 324 1.89 1.94 -17.27
N GLU A 325 2.63 0.96 -16.74
CA GLU A 325 2.47 -0.46 -17.09
C GLU A 325 1.08 -0.99 -16.72
N GLY A 326 0.65 -0.75 -15.48
CA GLY A 326 -0.58 -1.31 -14.93
C GLY A 326 -1.83 -0.85 -15.68
N PHE A 327 -1.92 0.42 -16.06
CA PHE A 327 -3.08 0.92 -16.81
C PHE A 327 -3.09 0.50 -18.28
N HIS A 328 -1.93 0.25 -18.90
CA HIS A 328 -1.89 -0.46 -20.19
C HIS A 328 -2.50 -1.86 -20.03
N ASP A 329 -2.03 -2.62 -19.04
CA ASP A 329 -2.46 -4.00 -18.82
C ASP A 329 -3.91 -4.11 -18.33
N ALA A 330 -4.44 -3.06 -17.69
CA ALA A 330 -5.85 -2.97 -17.30
C ALA A 330 -6.80 -3.03 -18.51
N MET A 331 -6.46 -2.35 -19.60
CA MET A 331 -7.24 -2.38 -20.83
C MET A 331 -7.26 -3.78 -21.45
N LEU A 332 -6.11 -4.45 -21.46
CA LEU A 332 -5.99 -5.82 -21.95
C LEU A 332 -6.83 -6.79 -21.09
N LEU A 333 -6.70 -6.71 -19.77
CA LEU A 333 -7.42 -7.56 -18.82
C LEU A 333 -8.95 -7.40 -18.98
N TYR A 334 -9.42 -6.16 -19.09
CA TYR A 334 -10.84 -5.90 -19.32
C TYR A 334 -11.32 -6.47 -20.66
N ALA A 335 -10.59 -6.24 -21.75
CA ALA A 335 -10.95 -6.76 -23.07
C ALA A 335 -11.06 -8.29 -23.07
N ILE A 336 -10.11 -8.98 -22.43
CA ILE A 336 -10.13 -10.43 -22.28
C ILE A 336 -11.39 -10.86 -21.52
N ALA A 337 -11.68 -10.25 -20.36
CA ALA A 337 -12.82 -10.61 -19.52
C ALA A 337 -14.17 -10.30 -20.18
N LEU A 338 -14.29 -9.16 -20.86
CA LEU A 338 -15.51 -8.78 -21.58
C LEU A 338 -15.78 -9.72 -22.75
N HIS A 339 -14.75 -10.06 -23.54
CA HIS A 339 -14.89 -11.01 -24.64
C HIS A 339 -15.38 -12.38 -24.15
N GLU A 340 -14.81 -12.87 -23.06
CA GLU A 340 -15.25 -14.11 -22.41
C GLU A 340 -16.69 -14.01 -21.89
N ALA A 341 -17.06 -12.89 -21.25
CA ALA A 341 -18.42 -12.65 -20.78
C ALA A 341 -19.44 -12.71 -21.93
N MET A 342 -19.15 -12.01 -23.04
CA MET A 342 -20.04 -11.92 -24.20
C MET A 342 -20.21 -13.26 -24.93
N ARG A 343 -19.15 -14.07 -25.01
CA ARG A 343 -19.25 -15.45 -25.51
C ARG A 343 -20.16 -16.34 -24.66
N ASN A 344 -20.33 -16.01 -23.39
CA ASN A 344 -21.19 -16.73 -22.45
C ASN A 344 -22.58 -16.08 -22.29
N GLY A 345 -22.98 -15.17 -23.20
CA GLY A 345 -24.32 -14.56 -23.21
C GLY A 345 -24.52 -13.40 -22.23
N TYR A 346 -23.45 -12.90 -21.61
CA TYR A 346 -23.47 -11.66 -20.82
C TYR A 346 -23.19 -10.44 -21.72
N ASN A 347 -23.36 -9.24 -21.17
CA ASN A 347 -23.02 -7.99 -21.86
C ASN A 347 -22.17 -7.08 -20.96
N LYS A 348 -21.71 -5.95 -21.51
CA LYS A 348 -20.87 -4.96 -20.81
C LYS A 348 -21.47 -4.40 -19.52
N LYS A 349 -22.80 -4.50 -19.31
CA LYS A 349 -23.48 -4.06 -18.07
C LYS A 349 -23.47 -5.11 -16.96
N ASN A 350 -22.98 -6.33 -17.22
CA ASN A 350 -22.81 -7.35 -16.20
C ASN A 350 -21.48 -7.16 -15.43
N GLY A 351 -21.30 -6.01 -14.78
CA GLY A 351 -20.02 -5.60 -14.18
C GLY A 351 -19.44 -6.60 -13.18
N MET A 352 -20.25 -7.17 -12.28
CA MET A 352 -19.77 -8.20 -11.35
C MET A 352 -19.26 -9.44 -12.09
N LYS A 353 -19.94 -9.85 -13.17
CA LYS A 353 -19.53 -11.02 -13.95
C LYS A 353 -18.20 -10.75 -14.66
N ILE A 354 -18.06 -9.59 -15.29
CA ILE A 354 -16.81 -9.16 -15.92
C ILE A 354 -15.69 -9.10 -14.88
N THR A 355 -15.95 -8.50 -13.72
CA THR A 355 -15.00 -8.44 -12.60
C THR A 355 -14.53 -9.85 -12.20
N SER A 356 -15.45 -10.78 -11.98
CA SER A 356 -15.08 -12.16 -11.61
C SER A 356 -14.24 -12.88 -12.67
N LEU A 357 -14.41 -12.54 -13.96
CA LEU A 357 -13.63 -13.09 -15.07
C LEU A 357 -12.26 -12.45 -15.22
N MET A 358 -11.99 -11.33 -14.53
CA MET A 358 -10.66 -10.74 -14.43
C MET A 358 -9.82 -11.40 -13.32
N TRP A 359 -10.44 -12.09 -12.38
CA TRP A 359 -9.77 -12.66 -11.21
C TRP A 359 -9.31 -14.10 -11.47
N ASN A 360 -8.36 -14.57 -10.65
CA ASN A 360 -7.80 -15.92 -10.70
C ASN A 360 -7.33 -16.35 -12.10
N ARG A 361 -6.57 -15.48 -12.76
CA ARG A 361 -6.10 -15.73 -14.13
C ARG A 361 -4.73 -15.14 -14.38
N THR A 362 -4.12 -15.63 -15.44
CA THR A 362 -2.82 -15.17 -15.90
C THR A 362 -2.93 -14.78 -17.37
N PHE A 363 -2.32 -13.65 -17.76
CA PHE A 363 -2.29 -13.16 -19.14
C PHE A 363 -0.95 -12.46 -19.44
N GLU A 364 -0.67 -12.25 -20.72
CA GLU A 364 0.55 -11.54 -21.15
C GLU A 364 0.28 -10.03 -21.18
N GLY A 365 0.96 -9.28 -20.31
CA GLY A 365 0.99 -7.82 -20.28
C GLY A 365 2.16 -7.23 -21.06
N ILE A 366 2.38 -5.92 -20.95
CA ILE A 366 3.47 -5.25 -21.70
C ILE A 366 4.87 -5.58 -21.15
N ALA A 367 4.98 -5.71 -19.83
CA ALA A 367 6.23 -6.01 -19.15
C ALA A 367 6.30 -7.48 -18.70
N GLY A 368 5.56 -8.38 -19.37
CA GLY A 368 5.58 -9.80 -19.08
C GLY A 368 4.26 -10.36 -18.55
N GLN A 369 4.33 -11.55 -17.95
CA GLN A 369 3.15 -12.26 -17.45
C GLN A 369 2.56 -11.54 -16.23
N VAL A 370 1.25 -11.29 -16.28
CA VAL A 370 0.47 -10.70 -15.19
C VAL A 370 -0.44 -11.78 -14.63
N SER A 371 -0.29 -12.08 -13.34
CA SER A 371 -1.09 -13.09 -12.64
C SER A 371 -1.97 -12.46 -11.56
N MET A 372 -3.28 -12.54 -11.75
CA MET A 372 -4.30 -12.07 -10.82
C MET A 372 -4.69 -13.22 -9.89
N ASP A 373 -4.67 -12.98 -8.58
CA ASP A 373 -5.13 -13.98 -7.60
C ASP A 373 -6.66 -14.10 -7.56
N ALA A 374 -7.15 -15.04 -6.74
CA ALA A 374 -8.58 -15.28 -6.58
C ALA A 374 -9.35 -14.15 -5.91
N ASN A 375 -8.65 -13.22 -5.25
CA ASN A 375 -9.24 -12.00 -4.70
C ASN A 375 -9.21 -10.84 -5.72
N GLY A 376 -8.68 -11.04 -6.93
CA GLY A 376 -8.59 -9.99 -7.94
C GLY A 376 -7.46 -9.00 -7.71
N ASP A 377 -6.40 -9.43 -7.04
CA ASP A 377 -5.20 -8.64 -6.78
C ASP A 377 -4.02 -9.22 -7.57
N ARG A 378 -3.25 -8.38 -8.25
CA ARG A 378 -2.05 -8.83 -8.96
C ARG A 378 -1.04 -9.38 -7.97
N ASN A 379 -0.54 -10.59 -8.21
CA ASN A 379 0.61 -11.13 -7.50
C ASN A 379 1.85 -10.30 -7.84
N GLY A 380 2.61 -9.93 -6.82
CA GLY A 380 3.82 -9.12 -6.98
C GLY A 380 5.06 -9.99 -7.02
N ASP A 381 5.89 -9.78 -8.03
CA ASP A 381 7.25 -10.29 -8.06
C ASP A 381 8.19 -9.14 -7.68
N PHE A 382 9.13 -9.41 -6.78
CA PHE A 382 10.00 -8.40 -6.20
C PHE A 382 11.46 -8.82 -6.30
N SER A 383 12.35 -7.84 -6.36
CA SER A 383 13.78 -8.04 -6.35
C SER A 383 14.38 -7.39 -5.12
N LEU A 384 15.38 -8.07 -4.54
CA LEU A 384 16.22 -7.53 -3.50
C LEU A 384 17.54 -7.10 -4.12
N MET A 385 17.89 -5.82 -4.00
CA MET A 385 19.16 -5.27 -4.45
C MET A 385 20.08 -5.02 -3.25
N ALA A 386 21.36 -5.30 -3.43
CA ALA A 386 22.39 -5.04 -2.43
C ALA A 386 23.70 -4.62 -3.10
N MET A 387 24.61 -4.02 -2.33
CA MET A 387 25.94 -3.66 -2.82
C MET A 387 26.84 -4.90 -2.87
N THR A 388 27.21 -5.34 -4.06
CA THR A 388 28.07 -6.53 -4.27
C THR A 388 29.55 -6.16 -4.33
N ASN A 389 29.87 -4.91 -4.67
CA ASN A 389 31.23 -4.38 -4.65
C ASN A 389 31.28 -3.02 -3.95
N VAL A 390 31.80 -2.98 -2.71
CA VAL A 390 31.86 -1.76 -1.88
C VAL A 390 32.86 -0.73 -2.41
N GLU A 391 33.95 -1.17 -3.04
CA GLU A 391 34.95 -0.26 -3.61
C GLU A 391 34.41 0.44 -4.86
N ALA A 392 33.72 -0.29 -5.72
CA ALA A 392 33.06 0.30 -6.90
C ALA A 392 31.75 1.03 -6.53
N GLY A 393 31.08 0.60 -5.46
CA GLY A 393 29.73 1.02 -5.11
C GLY A 393 28.66 0.39 -6.01
N THR A 394 28.94 -0.80 -6.58
CA THR A 394 28.04 -1.49 -7.51
C THR A 394 26.88 -2.12 -6.75
N TYR A 395 25.66 -1.76 -7.14
CA TYR A 395 24.40 -2.32 -6.63
C TYR A 395 23.83 -3.29 -7.68
N GLU A 396 23.49 -4.49 -7.26
CA GLU A 396 22.98 -5.55 -8.14
C GLU A 396 21.80 -6.27 -7.49
N VAL A 397 20.97 -6.91 -8.31
CA VAL A 397 19.92 -7.81 -7.81
C VAL A 397 20.60 -9.06 -7.25
N VAL A 398 20.31 -9.37 -5.99
CA VAL A 398 20.90 -10.50 -5.26
C VAL A 398 19.88 -11.57 -4.89
N ALA A 399 18.58 -11.25 -4.88
CA ALA A 399 17.52 -12.24 -4.71
C ALA A 399 16.24 -11.79 -5.42
N ASN A 400 15.38 -12.74 -5.75
CA ASN A 400 14.04 -12.48 -6.28
C ASN A 400 12.99 -13.19 -5.42
N TYR A 401 11.81 -12.59 -5.33
CA TYR A 401 10.61 -13.20 -4.77
C TYR A 401 9.56 -13.30 -5.85
N PHE A 402 8.97 -14.48 -6.01
CA PHE A 402 7.91 -14.74 -6.96
C PHE A 402 6.59 -14.95 -6.21
N GLY A 403 5.64 -14.03 -6.38
CA GLY A 403 4.41 -14.00 -5.58
C GLY A 403 3.47 -15.15 -5.85
N VAL A 404 3.44 -15.65 -7.10
CA VAL A 404 2.53 -16.75 -7.49
C VAL A 404 2.80 -18.05 -6.74
N ASN A 405 4.08 -18.37 -6.48
CA ASN A 405 4.50 -19.59 -5.79
C ASN A 405 5.12 -19.32 -4.41
N GLY A 406 5.14 -18.07 -3.96
CA GLY A 406 5.72 -17.65 -2.68
C GLY A 406 7.21 -17.97 -2.54
N THR A 407 7.96 -18.06 -3.64
CA THR A 407 9.35 -18.53 -3.61
C THR A 407 10.33 -17.38 -3.51
N PHE A 408 11.15 -17.40 -2.46
CA PHE A 408 12.32 -16.53 -2.31
C PHE A 408 13.57 -17.24 -2.85
N GLN A 409 14.11 -16.72 -3.96
CA GLN A 409 15.23 -17.29 -4.70
C GLN A 409 16.47 -16.41 -4.58
N LEU A 410 17.54 -16.96 -3.99
CA LEU A 410 18.85 -16.32 -3.95
C LEU A 410 19.55 -16.41 -5.31
N LEU A 411 20.24 -15.35 -5.72
CA LEU A 411 21.05 -15.29 -6.93
C LEU A 411 22.54 -15.48 -6.61
N PRO A 412 23.39 -15.80 -7.61
CA PRO A 412 24.81 -16.09 -7.37
C PRO A 412 25.60 -14.95 -6.70
N ALA A 413 25.18 -13.70 -6.88
CA ALA A 413 25.81 -12.52 -6.27
C ALA A 413 25.42 -12.30 -4.80
N PHE A 414 24.53 -13.13 -4.25
CA PHE A 414 24.06 -13.02 -2.87
C PHE A 414 25.17 -13.34 -1.86
N ASN A 415 25.41 -12.42 -0.93
CA ASN A 415 26.35 -12.62 0.16
C ASN A 415 25.61 -12.86 1.49
N ILE A 416 25.55 -14.12 1.91
CA ILE A 416 24.86 -14.56 3.14
C ILE A 416 25.39 -13.88 4.42
N ASP A 417 26.67 -13.54 4.46
CA ASP A 417 27.29 -12.93 5.64
C ASP A 417 26.79 -11.50 5.88
N SER A 418 26.24 -10.86 4.84
CA SER A 418 25.66 -9.50 4.93
C SER A 418 24.26 -9.48 5.55
N PHE A 419 23.60 -10.64 5.59
CA PHE A 419 22.26 -10.84 6.16
C PHE A 419 22.30 -11.62 7.48
N THR A 420 23.49 -12.10 7.87
CA THR A 420 23.73 -12.77 9.14
C THR A 420 24.24 -11.76 10.17
N LEU A 421 23.48 -11.57 11.25
CA LEU A 421 23.82 -10.59 12.28
C LEU A 421 25.14 -10.96 12.97
N ARG A 422 26.11 -10.05 12.89
CA ARG A 422 27.37 -10.17 13.64
C ARG A 422 27.06 -9.87 15.11
N GLY A 423 27.40 -10.83 15.98
CA GLY A 423 27.00 -10.88 17.39
C GLY A 423 26.87 -9.51 18.03
N ARG A 424 25.67 -9.20 18.55
CA ARG A 424 25.35 -7.89 19.12
C ARG A 424 26.37 -7.54 20.18
N HIS A 425 27.05 -6.40 20.05
CA HIS A 425 27.57 -5.73 21.23
C HIS A 425 26.34 -5.40 22.09
N LYS A 426 26.07 -6.26 23.09
CA LYS A 426 25.35 -5.82 24.28
C LYS A 426 26.08 -4.57 24.71
N ALA A 427 25.46 -3.40 24.56
CA ALA A 427 25.91 -2.23 25.26
C ALA A 427 25.94 -2.64 26.73
N HIS A 428 27.13 -2.92 27.25
CA HIS A 428 27.37 -3.04 28.66
C HIS A 428 27.10 -1.65 29.24
N THR A 429 25.83 -1.38 29.48
CA THR A 429 25.47 -0.44 30.53
C THR A 429 25.86 -1.19 31.80
N GLU A 430 27.11 -1.04 32.22
CA GLU A 430 27.53 -1.37 33.57
C GLU A 430 26.69 -0.50 34.51
N ILE A 431 25.49 -0.96 34.82
CA ILE A 431 24.84 -0.61 36.07
C ILE A 431 25.69 -1.35 37.10
N PRO A 432 26.44 -0.65 37.98
CA PRO A 432 27.17 -1.33 39.02
C PRO A 432 26.15 -2.11 39.82
N SER A 433 26.41 -3.41 39.95
CA SER A 433 25.62 -4.37 40.70
C SER A 433 25.49 -3.88 42.15
N LYS A 434 24.49 -3.05 42.41
CA LYS A 434 23.97 -2.87 43.76
C LYS A 434 23.31 -4.19 44.10
N SER A 435 24.10 -4.99 44.83
CA SER A 435 23.67 -5.90 45.88
C SER A 435 22.19 -5.72 46.21
N CYS A 436 21.47 -6.83 46.10
CA CYS A 436 20.09 -7.01 46.54
C CYS A 436 19.95 -6.62 48.01
N GLY A 437 19.73 -5.33 48.25
CA GLY A 437 19.34 -4.77 49.53
C GLY A 437 17.91 -4.30 49.39
N LEU A 438 17.00 -4.98 50.10
CA LEU A 438 15.62 -4.54 50.30
C LEU A 438 15.65 -3.04 50.65
N GLY A 439 15.13 -2.20 49.76
CA GLY A 439 15.31 -0.76 49.85
C GLY A 439 14.82 -0.23 51.19
N MET A 440 15.69 0.53 51.87
CA MET A 440 15.35 1.29 53.08
C MET A 440 14.07 2.13 52.93
N SER A 441 13.64 2.45 51.71
CA SER A 441 12.39 3.13 51.40
C SER A 441 11.12 2.29 51.62
N ALA A 442 11.19 0.97 51.40
CA ALA A 442 10.04 0.08 51.66
C ALA A 442 9.86 -0.16 53.17
N LEU A 443 10.97 -0.34 53.91
CA LEU A 443 10.93 -0.53 55.35
C LEU A 443 10.46 0.74 56.08
N THR A 444 10.90 1.92 55.63
CA THR A 444 10.44 3.21 56.17
C THR A 444 8.97 3.49 55.82
N GLY A 445 8.54 3.17 54.60
CA GLY A 445 7.12 3.31 54.20
C GLY A 445 6.17 2.44 55.03
N VAL A 446 6.52 1.18 55.26
CA VAL A 446 5.71 0.28 56.11
C VAL A 446 5.70 0.73 57.57
N SER A 447 6.84 1.20 58.09
CA SER A 447 6.95 1.70 59.47
C SER A 447 6.10 2.95 59.68
N VAL A 448 6.18 3.92 58.77
CA VAL A 448 5.42 5.17 58.86
C VAL A 448 3.92 4.91 58.67
N GLY A 449 3.55 4.02 57.75
CA GLY A 449 2.16 3.62 57.55
C GLY A 449 1.54 2.95 58.78
N ALA A 450 2.28 2.06 59.45
CA ALA A 450 1.81 1.39 60.67
C ALA A 450 1.64 2.38 61.84
N VAL A 451 2.55 3.35 61.99
CA VAL A 451 2.47 4.38 63.04
C VAL A 451 1.32 5.35 62.79
N LEU A 452 1.10 5.78 61.54
CA LEU A 452 -0.03 6.64 61.19
C LEU A 452 -1.38 5.91 61.36
N GLY A 453 -1.46 4.64 60.95
CA GLY A 453 -2.66 3.83 61.12
C GLY A 453 -3.04 3.63 62.59
N THR A 454 -2.06 3.35 63.45
CA THR A 454 -2.28 3.22 64.90
C THR A 454 -2.68 4.55 65.54
N ALA A 455 -2.08 5.67 65.14
CA ALA A 455 -2.47 6.99 65.63
C ALA A 455 -3.91 7.35 65.25
N MET A 456 -4.35 7.07 64.01
CA MET A 456 -5.73 7.30 63.57
C MET A 456 -6.74 6.44 64.33
N LEU A 457 -6.42 5.17 64.59
CA LEU A 457 -7.30 4.27 65.36
C LEU A 457 -7.43 4.71 66.83
N LEU A 458 -6.34 5.19 67.44
CA LEU A 458 -6.38 5.76 68.78
C LEU A 458 -7.19 7.06 68.82
N ALA A 459 -7.02 7.95 67.85
CA ALA A 459 -7.81 9.17 67.73
C ALA A 459 -9.30 8.86 67.57
N PHE A 460 -9.66 7.88 66.72
CA PHE A 460 -11.03 7.42 66.56
C PHE A 460 -11.61 6.80 67.83
N TYR A 461 -10.83 6.01 68.57
CA TYR A 461 -11.22 5.45 69.86
C TYR A 461 -11.52 6.55 70.88
N PHE A 462 -10.66 7.56 70.99
CA PHE A 462 -10.89 8.70 71.88
C PHE A 462 -12.08 9.56 71.45
N PHE A 463 -12.27 9.77 70.14
CA PHE A 463 -13.44 10.48 69.62
C PHE A 463 -14.74 9.75 69.99
N ARG A 464 -14.77 8.43 69.81
CA ARG A 464 -15.94 7.60 70.14
C ARG A 464 -16.22 7.55 71.65
N LYS A 465 -15.18 7.61 72.48
CA LYS A 465 -15.31 7.58 73.94
C LYS A 465 -15.80 8.91 74.53
N ASN A 466 -15.40 10.04 73.94
CA ASN A 466 -15.69 11.37 74.49
C ASN A 466 -16.87 12.10 73.82
N PHE A 467 -17.31 11.71 72.62
CA PHE A 467 -18.41 12.39 71.93
C PHE A 467 -19.62 11.45 71.75
N ARG A 468 -20.67 11.71 72.53
CA ARG A 468 -21.98 11.06 72.38
C ARG A 468 -22.79 11.84 71.34
N ILE A 469 -22.84 11.33 70.11
CA ILE A 469 -23.60 11.95 69.02
C ILE A 469 -25.09 11.86 69.38
N THR A 470 -25.72 13.00 69.65
CA THR A 470 -27.16 13.10 69.92
C THR A 470 -27.82 13.50 68.61
N ILE A 471 -28.47 12.55 67.94
CA ILE A 471 -29.19 12.80 66.70
C ILE A 471 -30.58 13.32 67.07
N GLU A 472 -30.79 14.64 67.02
CA GLU A 472 -32.13 15.22 67.09
C GLU A 472 -32.83 15.05 65.74
N ARG A 473 -33.94 14.31 65.75
CA ARG A 473 -34.79 14.09 64.58
C ARG A 473 -35.80 15.24 64.47
N ARG A 474 -35.55 16.21 63.59
CA ARG A 474 -36.57 17.24 63.25
C ARG A 474 -37.73 16.59 62.49
N THR A 475 -38.93 16.67 63.07
CA THR A 475 -40.20 16.30 62.47
C THR A 475 -40.73 17.41 61.55
N HIS A 476 -41.24 16.98 60.40
CA HIS A 476 -42.21 17.59 59.48
C HIS A 476 -42.64 19.06 59.74
N SER A 477 -42.20 19.96 58.86
CA SER A 477 -43.03 21.04 58.30
C SER A 477 -42.32 21.65 57.08
N GLU A 478 -43.10 22.23 56.17
CA GLU A 478 -42.71 22.99 54.97
C GLU A 478 -42.53 22.22 53.64
N GLU A 479 -43.65 21.65 53.17
CA GLU A 479 -44.02 21.68 51.75
C GLU A 479 -44.17 23.14 51.27
N ALA A 480 -43.11 23.75 50.71
CA ALA A 480 -43.25 25.06 50.04
C ALA A 480 -42.16 25.42 49.00
N ASN A 481 -41.31 24.50 48.53
CA ASN A 481 -40.19 24.88 47.65
C ASN A 481 -40.01 24.08 46.34
N THR A 482 -40.94 23.22 45.95
CA THR A 482 -40.87 22.52 44.65
C THR A 482 -41.33 23.37 43.45
N ARG A 483 -41.86 24.59 43.66
CA ARG A 483 -42.27 25.50 42.58
C ARG A 483 -41.13 26.32 41.96
N LYS A 484 -39.97 26.43 42.60
CA LYS A 484 -38.84 27.25 42.09
C LYS A 484 -37.91 26.52 41.11
N HIS A 485 -37.97 25.19 41.03
CA HIS A 485 -37.12 24.43 40.12
C HIS A 485 -37.69 24.28 38.69
N TYR A 486 -38.96 24.60 38.47
CA TYR A 486 -39.57 24.51 37.13
C TYR A 486 -39.28 25.76 36.27
N GLN A 487 -39.16 26.95 36.89
CA GLN A 487 -38.92 28.21 36.18
C GLN A 487 -37.48 28.42 35.71
N LEU A 488 -36.49 27.73 36.29
CA LEU A 488 -35.07 27.84 35.86
C LEU A 488 -34.72 26.99 34.64
N ARG A 489 -35.63 26.12 34.17
CA ARG A 489 -35.43 25.27 32.99
C ARG A 489 -35.96 25.89 31.69
N GLU A 490 -36.89 26.84 31.78
CA GLU A 490 -37.44 27.53 30.60
C GLU A 490 -36.63 28.77 30.19
N ASP A 491 -35.93 29.44 31.11
CA ASP A 491 -35.12 30.63 30.81
C ASP A 491 -33.76 30.32 30.15
N SER A 492 -33.31 29.05 30.16
CA SER A 492 -32.05 28.62 29.53
C SER A 492 -32.17 28.34 28.02
N ILE A 493 -33.38 28.29 27.45
CA ILE A 493 -33.61 27.94 26.04
C ILE A 493 -33.86 29.20 25.17
N ARG A 494 -33.87 30.40 25.78
CA ARG A 494 -34.20 31.65 25.08
C ARG A 494 -33.07 32.66 24.87
N THR A 495 -31.83 32.30 25.17
CA THR A 495 -30.65 33.14 24.89
C THR A 495 -29.63 32.37 24.07
N ASN A 496 -29.93 32.21 22.79
CA ASN A 496 -28.99 32.11 21.65
C ASN A 496 -29.85 32.07 20.38
N PHE A 497 -30.52 33.19 20.11
CA PHE A 497 -30.84 33.64 18.76
C PHE A 497 -29.92 34.81 18.46
#